data_AF-A0A9X2RQA3-F1
#
_entry.id   AF-A0A9X2RQA3-F1
#
_cell.length_a   1.000
_cell.length_b   1.000
_cell.length_c   1.000
_cell.angle_alpha   90.00
_cell.angle_beta   90.00
_cell.angle_gamma   90.00
#
_symmetry.space_group_name_H-M   'P 1'
#
loop_
_entity.id
_entity.type
_entity.pdbx_description
1 polymer ?
#
loop_
_entity_poly.entity_id
_entity_poly.type
_entity_poly.pdbx_seq_one_letter_code
_entity_poly.pdbx_strand_id
1 'polypeptide(L)' 'MKFVLAAAVMAGAWAAAPAAAARTAPPPPSAVHAVSAKPPFSYEDCIKAAKQRGESARHSKWHCDQLVKKGWVRHPKR' A
#
# COMPACT_ATOMS: atom_id res chain seq x y z
N MET A 1 -3.04 -6.04 49.85
CA MET A 1 -1.86 -5.83 50.71
C MET A 1 -1.01 -4.73 50.07
N LYS A 2 -0.72 -3.66 50.81
CA LYS A 2 0.10 -2.52 50.37
C LYS A 2 1.51 -2.75 50.90
N PHE A 3 2.51 -2.83 50.02
CA PHE A 3 3.92 -2.87 50.42
C PHE A 3 4.58 -1.54 50.11
N VAL A 4 5.29 -1.04 51.13
CA VAL A 4 5.93 0.27 51.23
C VAL A 4 7.39 0.16 50.78
N LEU A 5 7.80 1.19 50.03
CA LEU A 5 9.12 1.68 49.61
C LEU A 5 10.42 0.95 50.01
N ALA A 6 11.37 0.94 49.07
CA ALA A 6 12.77 1.26 49.36
C ALA A 6 13.41 1.99 48.16
N ALA A 7 13.83 3.24 48.40
CA ALA A 7 14.66 4.02 47.49
C ALA A 7 16.11 3.58 47.61
N ALA A 8 16.77 3.33 46.48
CA ALA A 8 18.23 3.20 46.41
C ALA A 8 18.76 4.28 45.47
N VAL A 9 19.48 5.22 46.05
CA VAL A 9 20.21 6.30 45.38
C VAL A 9 21.52 5.70 44.88
N MET A 10 21.79 5.78 43.59
CA MET A 10 23.16 5.73 43.07
C MET A 10 23.35 6.86 42.07
N ALA A 11 24.08 7.87 42.53
CA ALA A 11 24.68 8.89 41.69
C ALA A 11 25.79 8.23 40.85
N GLY A 12 25.50 8.03 39.56
CA GLY A 12 26.48 7.66 38.55
C GLY A 12 26.45 8.73 37.46
N ALA A 13 27.43 9.62 37.50
CA ALA A 13 27.67 10.60 36.45
C ALA A 13 28.13 9.90 35.17
N TRP A 14 27.83 10.55 34.04
CA TRP A 14 28.36 10.35 32.70
C TRP A 14 27.86 9.14 31.89
N ALA A 15 26.86 9.40 31.05
CA ALA A 15 26.93 8.97 29.66
C ALA A 15 26.18 9.98 28.79
N ALA A 16 26.76 10.24 27.63
CA ALA A 16 26.46 11.32 26.71
C ALA A 16 24.99 11.40 26.27
N ALA A 17 24.60 12.61 25.88
CA ALA A 17 23.34 12.95 25.23
C ALA A 17 22.87 11.87 24.23
N PRO A 18 21.57 11.55 24.16
CA PRO A 18 21.08 10.75 23.06
C PRO A 18 21.27 11.59 21.80
N ALA A 19 22.20 11.17 20.94
CA ALA A 19 22.20 11.59 19.56
C ALA A 19 20.78 11.34 19.04
N ALA A 20 20.08 12.41 18.69
CA ALA A 20 18.78 12.33 18.06
C ALA A 20 18.94 11.47 16.81
N ALA A 21 18.55 10.21 16.90
CA ALA A 21 18.43 9.34 15.76
C ALA A 21 17.35 9.98 14.88
N ALA A 22 17.79 10.70 13.85
CA ALA A 22 16.92 11.16 12.78
C ALA A 22 16.18 9.93 12.28
N ARG A 23 14.89 9.84 12.64
CA ARG A 23 13.99 8.83 12.10
C ARG A 23 13.87 9.15 10.62
N THR A 24 14.66 8.50 9.79
CA THR A 24 14.40 8.44 8.36
C THR A 24 13.00 7.87 8.24
N ALA A 25 12.04 8.71 7.82
CA ALA A 25 10.72 8.25 7.47
C ALA A 25 10.89 7.06 6.51
N PRO A 26 10.15 5.95 6.70
CA PRO A 26 10.19 4.88 5.71
C PRO A 26 9.89 5.50 4.35
N PRO A 27 10.63 5.15 3.29
CA PRO A 27 10.29 5.61 1.95
C PRO A 27 8.82 5.26 1.70
N PRO A 28 8.04 6.14 1.03
CA PRO A 28 6.68 5.79 0.64
C PRO A 28 6.75 4.43 -0.05
N PRO A 29 5.82 3.49 0.23
CA PRO A 29 5.84 2.20 -0.44
C PRO A 29 5.85 2.49 -1.94
N SER A 30 6.96 2.13 -2.59
CA SER A 30 7.05 2.20 -4.03
C SER A 30 5.93 1.32 -4.56
N ALA A 31 4.88 1.95 -5.09
CA ALA A 31 3.70 1.29 -5.64
C ALA A 31 4.01 0.69 -7.01
N VAL A 32 5.12 -0.05 -7.09
CA VAL A 32 5.59 -0.71 -8.29
C VAL A 32 6.19 -2.01 -7.79
N HIS A 33 5.96 -3.11 -8.48
CA HIS A 33 6.30 -4.48 -8.11
C HIS A 33 5.22 -5.28 -7.38
N ALA A 34 3.98 -5.20 -7.86
CA ALA A 34 3.18 -6.43 -8.00
C ALA A 34 3.53 -7.06 -9.36
N VAL A 35 4.75 -7.60 -9.47
CA VAL A 35 5.17 -8.42 -10.61
C VAL A 35 4.54 -9.80 -10.42
N SER A 36 3.28 -9.94 -10.85
CA SER A 36 2.78 -11.23 -11.31
C SER A 36 2.59 -11.09 -12.81
N ALA A 37 3.38 -11.85 -13.57
CA ALA A 37 3.74 -11.64 -14.96
C ALA A 37 2.57 -11.79 -15.96
N LYS A 38 1.64 -10.84 -15.98
CA LYS A 38 0.75 -10.61 -17.12
C LYS A 38 0.67 -9.10 -17.37
N PRO A 39 0.99 -8.60 -18.58
CA PRO A 39 0.80 -7.18 -18.88
C PRO A 39 -0.64 -6.78 -18.57
N PRO A 40 -0.89 -5.50 -18.27
CA PRO A 40 -2.26 -5.04 -18.08
C PRO A 40 -3.10 -5.51 -19.27
N PHE A 41 -4.20 -6.20 -18.98
CA PHE A 41 -5.09 -6.79 -19.99
C PHE A 41 -5.58 -5.68 -20.93
N SER A 42 -5.90 -6.02 -22.18
CA SER A 42 -6.46 -5.01 -23.08
C SER A 42 -7.83 -4.55 -22.54
N TYR A 43 -8.17 -3.28 -22.76
CA TYR A 43 -9.48 -2.76 -22.39
C TYR A 43 -10.61 -3.54 -23.10
N GLU A 44 -10.36 -3.96 -24.34
CA GLU A 44 -11.30 -4.77 -25.13
C GLU A 44 -11.56 -6.13 -24.51
N ASP A 45 -10.52 -6.81 -24.03
CA ASP A 45 -10.67 -8.12 -23.36
C ASP A 45 -11.41 -7.97 -22.04
N CYS A 46 -11.17 -6.87 -21.31
CA CYS A 46 -11.94 -6.56 -20.12
C CYS A 46 -13.44 -6.40 -20.43
N ILE A 47 -13.79 -5.64 -21.48
CA ILE A 47 -15.18 -5.45 -21.90
C ILE A 47 -15.81 -6.78 -22.37
N LYS A 48 -15.07 -7.59 -23.12
CA LYS A 48 -15.53 -8.92 -23.56
C LYS A 48 -15.80 -9.84 -22.37
N ALA A 49 -14.89 -9.87 -21.40
CA ALA A 49 -15.04 -10.68 -20.19
C ALA A 49 -16.22 -10.20 -19.32
N ALA A 50 -16.40 -8.88 -19.16
CA ALA A 50 -17.54 -8.30 -18.46
C ALA A 50 -18.87 -8.66 -19.15
N LYS A 51 -18.92 -8.57 -20.49
CA LYS A 51 -20.09 -8.99 -21.27
C LYS A 51 -20.38 -10.49 -21.13
N GLN A 52 -19.36 -11.34 -21.13
CA GLN A 52 -19.52 -12.79 -20.90
C GLN A 52 -20.08 -13.09 -19.51
N ARG A 53 -19.81 -12.24 -18.52
CA ARG A 53 -20.38 -12.31 -17.17
C ARG A 53 -21.80 -11.72 -17.07
N GLY A 54 -22.35 -11.22 -18.18
CA GLY A 54 -23.68 -10.62 -18.21
C GLY A 54 -23.73 -9.17 -17.71
N GLU A 55 -22.59 -8.49 -17.61
CA GLU A 55 -22.57 -7.08 -17.23
C GLU A 55 -23.19 -6.19 -18.32
N SER A 56 -23.97 -5.19 -17.93
CA SER A 56 -24.47 -4.18 -18.87
C SER A 56 -23.32 -3.36 -19.47
N ALA A 57 -23.50 -2.79 -20.66
CA ALA A 57 -22.43 -2.05 -21.34
C ALA A 57 -21.88 -0.87 -20.51
N ARG A 58 -22.76 -0.17 -19.78
CA ARG A 58 -22.36 0.93 -18.88
C ARG A 58 -21.59 0.42 -17.67
N HIS A 59 -22.01 -0.71 -17.10
CA HIS A 59 -21.33 -1.32 -15.95
C HIS A 59 -19.98 -1.90 -16.35
N SER A 60 -19.90 -2.56 -17.50
CA SER A 60 -18.66 -3.09 -18.08
C SER A 60 -17.61 -2.00 -18.25
N LYS A 61 -17.98 -0.84 -18.81
CA LYS A 61 -17.07 0.31 -18.92
C LYS A 61 -16.57 0.79 -17.56
N TRP A 62 -17.49 1.05 -16.63
CA TRP A 62 -17.13 1.50 -15.29
C TRP A 62 -16.20 0.50 -14.58
N HIS A 63 -16.50 -0.80 -14.69
CA HIS A 63 -15.70 -1.88 -14.12
C HIS A 63 -14.29 -1.89 -14.72
N CYS A 64 -14.18 -1.84 -16.06
CA CYS A 64 -12.88 -1.78 -16.73
C CYS A 64 -12.10 -0.51 -16.38
N ASP A 65 -12.75 0.63 -16.19
CA ASP A 65 -12.10 1.87 -15.75
C ASP A 65 -11.53 1.75 -14.33
N GLN A 66 -12.20 1.02 -13.43
CA GLN A 66 -11.65 0.71 -12.09
C GLN A 66 -10.40 -0.17 -12.20
N LEU A 67 -10.39 -1.12 -13.13
CA LEU A 67 -9.23 -1.99 -13.35
C LEU A 67 -8.07 -1.23 -14.01
N VAL A 68 -8.34 -0.23 -14.85
CA VAL A 68 -7.33 0.69 -15.39
C VAL A 68 -6.66 1.49 -14.27
N LYS A 69 -7.44 2.08 -13.35
CA LYS A 69 -6.90 2.84 -12.20
C LYS A 69 -6.01 1.99 -11.31
N LYS A 70 -6.31 0.71 -11.18
CA LYS A 70 -5.54 -0.26 -10.38
C LYS A 70 -4.35 -0.86 -11.14
N GLY A 71 -4.15 -0.51 -12.42
CA GLY A 71 -3.06 -1.01 -13.24
C GLY A 71 -3.25 -2.42 -13.81
N TRP A 72 -4.46 -3.00 -13.70
CA TRP A 72 -4.77 -4.34 -14.23
C TRP A 72 -5.15 -4.33 -15.71
N VAL A 73 -5.70 -3.23 -16.21
CA VAL A 73 -6.16 -3.07 -17.60
C VAL A 73 -5.48 -1.87 -18.23
N ARG A 74 -5.10 -1.97 -19.51
CA ARG A 74 -4.49 -0.86 -20.25
C ARG A 74 -5.53 0.22 -20.52
N HIS A 75 -5.10 1.48 -20.42
CA HIS A 75 -5.96 2.59 -20.82
C HIS A 75 -6.34 2.43 -22.31
N PRO A 76 -7.62 2.58 -22.67
CA PRO A 76 -8.04 2.55 -24.07
C PRO A 76 -7.40 3.72 -24.81
N LYS A 77 -6.71 3.47 -25.93
CA LYS A 77 -6.22 4.57 -26.77
C LYS A 77 -7.44 5.32 -27.34
N ARG A 78 -7.48 6.63 -27.14
CA ARG A 78 -8.49 7.52 -27.74
C ARG A 78 -8.20 7.74 -29.22
#